data_AF-A0A3C0A9P5-F1
#
_entry.id   AF-A0A3C0A9P5-F1
#
_cell.length_a   1.000
_cell.length_b   1.000
_cell.length_c   1.000
_cell.angle_alpha   90.00
_cell.angle_beta   90.00
_cell.angle_gamma   90.00
#
_symmetry.space_group_name_H-M   'P 1'
#
loop_
_entity.id
_entity.type
_entity.pdbx_description
1 polymer ?
#
loop_
_entity_poly.entity_id
_entity_poly.type
_entity_poly.pdbx_seq_one_letter_code
_entity_poly.pdbx_strand_id
1 'polypeptide(L)'
;KCYGEDPTKAVVCEIEGNPDSVLTLQIRKPYEKTISARLGDLIDDNVVEFTGVFTSESYILHRLVRQSEYSAQIRWHDQQSDTSSTDWYYVRVTQHNGQLAWSSPIWVG
;
A
#
# COMPACT_ATOMS: atom_id res chain seq x y z
N LYS A 1 21.85 -17.48 0.89
CA LYS A 1 22.75 -16.34 1.16
C LYS A 1 22.04 -15.06 0.68
N CYS A 2 21.37 -14.32 1.55
CA CYS A 2 21.16 -12.89 1.31
C CYS A 2 22.47 -12.20 1.70
N TYR A 3 23.44 -12.30 0.80
CA TYR A 3 24.78 -11.71 0.93
C TYR A 3 24.92 -10.54 -0.07
N GLY A 4 23.80 -10.01 -0.55
CA GLY A 4 23.74 -8.98 -1.57
C GLY A 4 23.30 -7.68 -0.94
N GLU A 5 24.01 -6.62 -1.28
CA GLU A 5 23.88 -5.21 -0.88
C GLU A 5 22.55 -4.57 -1.35
N ASP A 6 21.43 -5.31 -1.24
CA ASP A 6 20.07 -4.87 -1.56
C ASP A 6 19.15 -5.23 -0.39
N PRO A 7 19.23 -4.46 0.71
CA PRO A 7 18.63 -4.79 2.00
C PRO A 7 17.09 -4.64 2.04
N THR A 8 16.45 -4.29 0.93
CA THR A 8 15.03 -3.92 0.90
C THR A 8 14.27 -4.73 -0.14
N LYS A 9 14.12 -6.03 0.12
CA LYS A 9 13.11 -6.84 -0.57
C LYS A 9 11.82 -6.81 0.24
N ALA A 10 10.73 -6.47 -0.42
CA ALA A 10 9.40 -6.47 0.17
C ALA A 10 8.50 -7.47 -0.56
N VAL A 11 7.65 -8.15 0.20
CA VAL A 11 6.48 -8.85 -0.32
C VAL A 11 5.27 -8.03 0.10
N VAL A 12 4.49 -7.59 -0.87
CA VAL A 12 3.27 -6.81 -0.63
C VAL A 12 2.08 -7.68 -0.98
N CYS A 13 1.15 -7.82 -0.05
CA CYS A 13 -0.08 -8.57 -0.23
C CYS A 13 -1.28 -7.76 0.28
N GLU A 14 -2.44 -7.99 -0.33
CA GLU A 14 -3.72 -7.52 0.18
C GLU A 14 -4.32 -8.60 1.09
N ILE A 15 -4.89 -8.18 2.20
CA ILE A 15 -5.50 -9.06 3.20
C ILE A 15 -6.84 -8.48 3.65
N GLU A 16 -7.79 -9.35 3.97
CA GLU A 16 -9.07 -8.97 4.55
C GLU A 16 -9.18 -9.53 5.96
N GLY A 17 -9.67 -8.71 6.90
CA GLY A 17 -9.82 -9.09 8.30
C GLY A 17 -10.36 -7.93 9.14
N ASN A 18 -10.73 -8.25 10.39
CA ASN A 18 -11.13 -7.27 11.39
C ASN A 18 -9.95 -6.94 12.33
N PRO A 19 -10.05 -5.92 13.20
CA PRO A 19 -8.96 -5.54 14.10
C PRO A 19 -8.46 -6.66 15.02
N ASP A 20 -9.32 -7.62 15.37
CA ASP A 20 -8.98 -8.77 16.22
C ASP A 20 -8.33 -9.93 15.43
N SER A 21 -8.30 -9.86 14.10
CA SER A 21 -7.67 -10.86 13.26
C SER A 21 -6.15 -10.86 13.47
N VAL A 22 -5.53 -12.04 13.42
CA VAL A 22 -4.08 -12.20 13.64
C VAL A 22 -3.41 -12.60 12.33
N LEU A 23 -2.49 -11.76 11.85
CA LEU A 23 -1.59 -12.10 10.76
C LEU A 23 -0.41 -12.90 11.34
N THR A 24 -0.12 -14.07 10.76
CA THR A 24 0.99 -14.92 11.17
C THR A 24 1.93 -15.18 10.00
N LEU A 25 3.20 -14.80 10.17
CA LEU A 25 4.28 -15.09 9.24
C LEU A 25 5.11 -16.26 9.79
N GLN A 26 5.21 -17.33 9.01
CA GLN A 26 6.09 -18.47 9.30
C GLN A 26 7.31 -18.43 8.41
N ILE A 27 8.45 -18.08 8.99
CA ILE A 27 9.75 -18.07 8.35
C ILE A 27 10.36 -19.45 8.56
N ARG A 28 10.73 -20.13 7.48
CA ARG A 28 11.35 -21.48 7.53
C ARG A 28 12.82 -21.49 7.15
N LYS A 29 13.29 -20.47 6.43
CA LYS A 29 14.69 -20.30 5.99
C LYS A 29 15.04 -18.80 5.98
N PRO A 30 16.29 -18.41 6.28
CA PRO A 30 17.41 -19.28 6.64
C PRO A 30 17.36 -19.85 8.07
N TYR A 31 16.40 -19.42 8.90
CA TYR A 31 16.12 -19.98 10.22
C TYR A 31 14.59 -20.09 10.43
N GLU A 32 14.17 -20.83 11.45
CA GLU A 32 12.75 -20.98 11.78
C GLU A 32 12.29 -19.92 12.78
N LYS A 33 11.23 -19.19 12.43
CA LYS A 33 10.59 -18.21 13.33
C LYS A 33 9.14 -18.00 12.94
N THR A 34 8.30 -17.77 13.95
CA THR A 34 6.91 -17.37 13.77
C THR A 34 6.74 -15.97 14.32
N ILE A 35 6.16 -15.08 13.53
CA ILE A 35 5.81 -13.70 13.91
C ILE A 35 4.29 -13.61 13.83
N SER A 36 3.65 -13.12 14.89
CA SER A 36 2.20 -12.93 14.92
C SER A 36 1.88 -11.52 15.39
N ALA A 37 0.97 -10.86 14.69
CA ALA A 37 0.52 -9.51 15.04
C ALA A 37 -0.98 -9.38 14.78
N ARG A 38 -1.72 -8.70 15.66
CA ARG A 38 -3.12 -8.38 15.38
C ARG A 38 -3.18 -7.29 14.32
N LEU A 39 -4.17 -7.35 13.44
CA LEU A 39 -4.36 -6.33 12.43
C LEU A 39 -4.61 -4.95 13.06
N GLY A 40 -5.31 -4.90 14.20
CA GLY A 40 -5.53 -3.66 14.93
C GLY A 40 -4.24 -2.97 15.38
N ASP A 41 -3.24 -3.74 15.82
CA ASP A 41 -1.95 -3.18 16.28
C ASP A 41 -1.12 -2.69 15.07
N LEU A 42 -1.25 -3.37 13.94
CA LEU A 42 -0.59 -2.98 12.69
C LEU A 42 -1.22 -1.75 12.02
N ILE A 43 -2.36 -1.22 12.49
CA ILE A 43 -2.88 0.06 11.96
C ILE A 43 -1.95 1.20 12.34
N ASP A 44 -1.43 1.17 13.57
CA ASP A 44 -0.70 2.29 14.16
C ASP A 44 0.82 2.11 14.04
N ASP A 45 1.33 0.86 14.09
CA ASP A 45 2.76 0.61 14.14
C ASP A 45 3.23 -0.61 13.33
N ASN A 46 4.54 -0.76 13.17
CA ASN A 46 5.16 -1.95 12.58
C ASN A 46 5.67 -2.91 13.66
N VAL A 47 5.93 -4.16 13.25
CA VAL A 47 6.66 -5.14 14.07
C VAL A 47 8.04 -5.34 13.46
N VAL A 48 9.08 -5.14 14.27
CA VAL A 48 10.48 -5.34 13.86
C VAL A 48 11.05 -6.54 14.59
N GLU A 49 11.55 -7.50 13.83
CA GLU A 49 12.09 -8.75 14.35
C GLU A 49 13.50 -8.99 13.84
N PHE A 50 14.47 -9.03 14.77
CA PHE A 50 15.86 -9.31 14.43
C PHE A 50 16.08 -10.82 14.23
N THR A 51 16.99 -11.16 13.33
CA THR A 51 17.43 -12.54 13.07
C THR A 51 18.53 -13.00 14.04
N GLY A 52 19.15 -12.07 14.77
CA GLY A 52 20.29 -12.34 15.65
C GLY A 52 20.73 -11.13 16.49
N VAL A 53 22.02 -11.07 16.82
CA VAL A 53 22.63 -9.96 17.59
C VAL A 53 22.72 -8.67 16.77
N PHE A 54 23.10 -7.57 17.42
CA PHE A 54 23.32 -6.28 16.75
C PHE A 54 24.15 -6.43 15.45
N THR A 55 23.68 -5.75 14.39
CA THR A 55 24.04 -5.85 12.95
C THR A 55 23.58 -7.09 12.17
N SER A 56 22.84 -8.01 12.79
CA SER A 56 22.16 -9.09 12.04
C SER A 56 21.00 -8.53 11.21
N GLU A 57 20.52 -9.30 10.23
CA GLU A 57 19.36 -8.90 9.43
C GLU A 57 18.11 -8.72 10.31
N SER A 58 17.09 -8.08 9.74
CA SER A 58 15.78 -7.95 10.38
C SER A 58 14.66 -8.17 9.38
N TYR A 59 13.52 -8.59 9.91
CA TYR A 59 12.24 -8.59 9.22
C TYR A 59 11.40 -7.46 9.77
N ILE A 60 10.77 -6.70 8.87
CA ILE A 60 9.83 -5.66 9.24
C ILE A 60 8.48 -6.09 8.68
N LEU A 61 7.54 -6.38 9.59
CA LEU A 61 6.13 -6.45 9.25
C LEU A 61 5.58 -5.03 9.34
N HIS A 62 5.44 -4.38 8.19
CA HIS A 62 5.01 -2.98 8.12
C HIS A 62 3.59 -2.80 8.64
N ARG A 63 3.29 -1.56 9.06
CA ARG A 63 1.92 -1.12 9.31
C ARG A 63 1.03 -1.39 8.10
N LEU A 64 -0.26 -1.59 8.35
CA LEU A 64 -1.27 -1.67 7.33
C LEU A 64 -1.40 -0.33 6.60
N VAL A 65 -1.63 -0.42 5.30
CA VAL A 65 -2.06 0.70 4.48
C VAL A 65 -3.52 0.46 4.17
N ARG A 66 -4.41 1.29 4.70
CA ARG A 66 -5.85 1.13 4.45
C ARG A 66 -6.18 1.49 3.00
N GLN A 67 -7.22 0.88 2.45
CA GLN A 67 -7.68 1.16 1.08
C GLN A 67 -7.90 2.66 0.83
N SER A 68 -8.42 3.39 1.81
CA SER A 68 -8.63 4.84 1.74
C SER A 68 -7.33 5.65 1.62
N GLU A 69 -6.17 5.07 1.93
CA GLU A 69 -4.86 5.73 1.83
C GLU A 69 -4.23 5.59 0.44
N TYR A 70 -4.66 4.62 -0.38
CA TYR A 70 -4.10 4.38 -1.72
C TYR A 70 -5.12 4.34 -2.85
N SER A 71 -6.42 4.37 -2.56
CA SER A 71 -7.50 4.37 -3.55
C SER A 71 -8.46 5.54 -3.30
N ALA A 72 -8.91 6.17 -4.39
CA ALA A 72 -9.92 7.19 -4.38
C ALA A 72 -10.86 6.99 -5.58
N GLN A 73 -12.16 7.14 -5.34
CA GLN A 73 -13.17 7.09 -6.39
C GLN A 73 -13.94 8.40 -6.41
N ILE A 74 -13.96 9.05 -7.58
CA ILE A 74 -14.79 10.22 -7.86
C ILE A 74 -15.83 9.85 -8.91
N ARG A 75 -17.06 10.32 -8.71
CA ARG A 75 -18.10 10.32 -9.75
C ARG A 75 -18.53 11.76 -9.93
N TRP A 76 -18.46 12.22 -11.16
CA TRP A 76 -18.90 13.54 -11.55
C TRP A 76 -19.82 13.39 -12.76
N HIS A 77 -20.93 14.12 -12.75
CA HIS A 77 -21.93 14.09 -13.80
C HIS A 77 -21.95 15.46 -14.47
N ASP A 78 -21.68 15.48 -15.77
CA ASP A 78 -21.82 16.69 -16.56
C ASP A 78 -23.30 17.03 -16.72
N GLN A 79 -23.65 18.29 -16.45
CA GLN A 79 -25.01 18.81 -16.57
C GLN A 79 -25.20 19.66 -17.83
N GLN A 80 -24.18 19.76 -18.69
CA GLN A 80 -24.27 20.57 -19.90
C GLN A 80 -25.25 19.94 -20.90
N SER A 81 -26.27 20.72 -21.27
CA SER A 81 -27.34 20.30 -22.18
C SER A 81 -27.07 20.67 -23.64
N ASP A 82 -25.99 21.39 -23.92
CA ASP A 82 -25.65 21.87 -25.25
C ASP A 82 -24.62 20.95 -25.90
N THR A 83 -25.08 20.08 -26.81
CA THR A 83 -24.25 19.12 -27.55
C THR A 83 -23.59 19.73 -28.79
N SER A 84 -23.63 21.06 -28.95
CA SER A 84 -23.08 21.73 -30.13
C SER A 84 -21.56 21.92 -30.10
N SER A 85 -20.91 21.70 -28.95
CA SER A 85 -19.45 21.77 -28.77
C SER A 85 -18.88 20.45 -28.24
N THR A 86 -17.64 20.13 -28.62
CA THR A 86 -16.89 19.01 -28.05
C THR A 86 -16.35 19.38 -26.68
N ASP A 87 -16.64 18.58 -25.66
CA ASP A 87 -16.12 18.75 -24.32
C ASP A 87 -14.86 17.91 -24.11
N TRP A 88 -14.06 18.29 -23.11
CA TRP A 88 -12.92 17.49 -22.70
C TRP A 88 -12.72 17.52 -21.20
N TYR A 89 -12.24 16.40 -20.68
CA TYR A 89 -12.03 16.19 -19.26
C TYR A 89 -10.57 15.90 -18.96
N TYR A 90 -10.12 16.34 -17.79
CA TYR A 90 -8.75 16.13 -17.32
C TYR A 90 -8.75 15.92 -15.82
N VAL A 91 -8.18 14.80 -15.38
CA VAL A 91 -8.11 14.42 -13.97
C VAL A 91 -6.68 14.56 -13.48
N ARG A 92 -6.52 15.20 -12.31
CA ARG A 92 -5.26 15.25 -11.56
C ARG A 92 -5.49 14.72 -10.16
N VAL A 93 -4.52 13.94 -9.67
CA VAL A 93 -4.50 13.41 -8.33
C VAL A 93 -3.20 13.84 -7.66
N THR A 94 -3.29 14.32 -6.42
CA THR A 94 -2.16 14.63 -5.56
C THR A 94 -2.31 13.83 -4.29
N GLN A 95 -1.31 13.01 -3.95
CA GLN A 95 -1.26 12.31 -2.67
C GLN A 95 -0.74 13.24 -1.57
N HIS A 96 -1.03 12.92 -0.30
CA HIS A 96 -0.55 13.69 0.86
C HIS A 96 0.98 13.83 0.93
N ASN A 97 1.72 12.88 0.35
CA ASN A 97 3.18 12.91 0.25
C ASN A 97 3.71 13.76 -0.92
N GLY A 98 2.83 14.43 -1.68
CA GLY A 98 3.19 15.27 -2.83
C GLY A 98 3.36 14.51 -4.15
N GLN A 99 3.16 13.19 -4.19
CA GLN A 99 3.18 12.44 -5.46
C GLN A 99 1.97 12.81 -6.32
N LEU A 100 2.19 12.87 -7.63
CA LEU A 100 1.25 13.39 -8.61
C LEU A 100 0.98 12.35 -9.70
N ALA A 101 -0.28 12.27 -10.13
CA ALA A 101 -0.69 11.56 -11.33
C ALA A 101 -1.73 12.38 -12.09
N TRP A 102 -1.76 12.23 -13.41
CA TRP A 102 -2.75 12.90 -14.26
C TRP A 102 -3.16 12.01 -15.44
N SER A 103 -4.38 12.20 -15.92
CA SER A 103 -4.83 11.59 -17.17
C SER A 103 -4.34 12.40 -18.37
N SER A 104 -4.29 11.81 -19.57
CA SER A 104 -4.37 12.61 -20.78
C SER A 104 -5.76 13.28 -20.89
N PRO A 105 -5.94 14.33 -21.69
CA PRO A 105 -7.27 14.85 -21.99
C PRO A 105 -8.17 13.76 -22.58
N ILE A 106 -9.40 13.69 -22.08
CA ILE A 106 -10.44 12.77 -22.54
C ILE A 106 -11.47 13.60 -23.29
N TRP A 107 -11.56 13.45 -24.60
CA TRP A 107 -12.51 14.17 -25.44
C TRP A 107 -13.86 13.43 -25.46
N VAL A 108 -14.95 14.18 -25.35
CA VAL A 108 -16.33 13.68 -25.36
C VAL A 108 -17.12 14.47 -26.39
N GLY A 109 -17.75 13.76 -27.32
CA GLY A 109 -18.57 14.31 -28.39
C GLY A 109 -19.52 13.27 -28.95
#